data_AF-A0A969MU84-F1
#
_entry.id   AF-A0A969MU84-F1
#
_cell.length_a   1.000
_cell.length_b   1.000
_cell.length_c   1.000
_cell.angle_alpha   90.00
_cell.angle_beta   90.00
_cell.angle_gamma   90.00
#
_symmetry.space_group_name_H-M   'P 1'
#
loop_
_entity.id
_entity.type
_entity.pdbx_description
1 polymer ?
#
loop_
_entity_poly.entity_id
_entity_poly.type
_entity_poly.pdbx_seq_one_letter_code
_entity_poly.pdbx_strand_id
1 'polypeptide(L)'
;MVFIRGTADSDFLGPFSENDTLVGLAGDDELVGGRGSDLLQGGNGYDTLYGYEIRGYASDPGAIDTLEGGSGNDLLVGGNNYSGGG
;
A
#
# COMPACT_ATOMS: atom_id res chain seq x y z
N MET A 1 -11.43 -7.04 4.22
CA MET A 1 -11.16 -6.04 5.27
C MET A 1 -10.37 -6.67 6.40
N VAL A 2 -9.11 -6.27 6.47
CA VAL A 2 -8.10 -6.66 7.44
C VAL A 2 -7.47 -5.39 8.00
N PHE A 3 -7.11 -5.43 9.27
CA PHE A 3 -6.28 -4.41 9.91
C PHE A 3 -5.00 -5.09 10.37
N ILE A 4 -3.86 -4.73 9.77
CA ILE A 4 -2.54 -5.24 10.14
C ILE A 4 -1.66 -4.09 10.59
N ARG A 5 -0.90 -4.37 11.64
CA ARG A 5 0.12 -3.49 12.17
C ARG A 5 1.42 -4.26 12.28
N GLY A 6 2.47 -3.71 11.68
CA GLY A 6 3.85 -4.18 11.76
C GLY A 6 4.46 -3.93 13.13
N THR A 7 5.78 -3.88 13.14
CA THR A 7 6.66 -3.85 14.31
C THR A 7 7.54 -2.60 14.25
N ALA A 8 8.68 -2.58 14.93
CA ALA A 8 9.65 -1.48 14.82
C ALA A 8 10.83 -1.82 13.91
N ASP A 9 10.78 -3.00 13.28
CA ASP A 9 11.74 -3.51 12.32
C ASP A 9 11.09 -3.48 10.93
N SER A 10 11.89 -3.61 9.87
CA SER A 10 11.38 -3.72 8.50
C SER A 10 10.41 -4.88 8.32
N ASP A 11 9.19 -4.57 7.91
CA ASP A 11 8.11 -5.50 7.67
C ASP A 11 7.69 -5.56 6.19
N PHE A 12 7.07 -6.69 5.82
CA PHE A 12 6.34 -6.82 4.56
C PHE A 12 4.87 -7.14 4.87
N LEU A 13 3.98 -6.23 4.49
CA LEU A 13 2.54 -6.33 4.74
C LEU A 13 1.77 -6.40 3.41
N GLY A 14 0.99 -7.46 3.19
CA GLY A 14 0.14 -7.64 2.00
C GLY A 14 0.75 -8.54 0.92
N PRO A 15 0.15 -8.62 -0.30
CA PRO A 15 -1.14 -8.05 -0.65
C PRO A 15 -2.30 -8.76 0.05
N PHE A 16 -3.36 -8.00 0.34
CA PHE A 16 -4.63 -8.54 0.80
C PHE A 16 -5.74 -8.18 -0.22
N SER A 17 -6.98 -8.46 0.12
CA SER A 17 -8.12 -8.28 -0.78
C SER A 17 -9.24 -7.58 -0.04
N GLU A 18 -9.98 -6.74 -0.78
CA GLU A 18 -10.96 -5.80 -0.25
C GLU A 18 -10.29 -4.58 0.41
N ASN A 19 -11.10 -3.66 0.93
CA ASN A 19 -10.58 -2.47 1.61
C ASN A 19 -9.88 -2.87 2.91
N ASP A 20 -8.58 -2.66 2.96
CA ASP A 20 -7.72 -3.07 4.07
C ASP A 20 -6.98 -1.87 4.69
N THR A 21 -6.43 -2.05 5.89
CA THR A 21 -5.61 -1.05 6.58
C THR A 21 -4.29 -1.67 7.03
N LEU A 22 -3.18 -1.13 6.54
CA LEU A 22 -1.83 -1.61 6.79
C LEU A 22 -1.01 -0.49 7.42
N VAL A 23 -0.36 -0.77 8.55
CA VAL A 23 0.45 0.21 9.30
C VAL A 23 1.82 -0.38 9.61
N GLY A 24 2.90 0.15 9.02
CA GLY A 24 4.28 -0.31 9.19
C GLY A 24 4.90 0.03 10.55
N LEU A 25 4.73 1.28 10.98
CA LEU A 25 5.24 1.93 12.20
C LEU A 25 6.67 2.47 12.10
N ALA A 26 7.69 1.66 12.32
CA ALA A 26 9.08 2.11 12.28
C ALA A 26 9.91 1.01 11.64
N GLY A 27 10.97 1.40 10.94
CA GLY A 27 11.70 0.47 10.07
C GLY A 27 11.45 0.83 8.61
N ASP A 28 12.20 0.19 7.70
CA ASP A 28 12.01 0.39 6.26
C ASP A 28 11.02 -0.67 5.78
N ASP A 29 9.76 -0.29 5.59
CA ASP A 29 8.64 -1.23 5.37
C ASP A 29 8.22 -1.33 3.90
N GLU A 30 7.69 -2.48 3.50
CA GLU A 30 7.02 -2.68 2.21
C GLU A 30 5.54 -3.05 2.42
N LEU A 31 4.64 -2.16 2.00
CA LEU A 31 3.19 -2.30 2.17
C LEU A 31 2.51 -2.42 0.80
N VAL A 32 1.63 -3.42 0.65
CA VAL A 32 0.88 -3.69 -0.58
C VAL A 32 -0.61 -3.81 -0.25
N GLY A 33 -1.42 -2.86 -0.75
CA GLY A 33 -2.88 -2.84 -0.53
C GLY A 33 -3.57 -4.03 -1.19
N GLY A 34 -3.51 -4.08 -2.52
CA GLY A 34 -4.05 -5.17 -3.31
C GLY A 34 -5.24 -4.72 -4.14
N ARG A 35 -6.41 -5.30 -3.88
CA ARG A 35 -7.70 -4.88 -4.50
C ARG A 35 -8.55 -4.25 -3.42
N GLY A 36 -9.35 -3.26 -3.77
CA GLY A 36 -10.15 -2.48 -2.84
C GLY A 36 -9.56 -1.09 -2.66
N SER A 37 -10.22 -0.28 -1.84
CA SER A 37 -9.74 1.03 -1.42
C SER A 37 -9.00 0.88 -0.10
N ASP A 38 -7.67 0.93 -0.16
CA ASP A 38 -6.82 0.60 0.97
C ASP A 38 -6.28 1.84 1.70
N LEU A 39 -5.96 1.68 2.98
CA LEU A 39 -5.21 2.65 3.77
C LEU A 39 -3.85 2.08 4.14
N LEU A 40 -2.77 2.65 3.60
CA LEU A 40 -1.39 2.25 3.87
C LEU A 40 -0.67 3.38 4.61
N GLN A 41 -0.09 3.08 5.76
CA GLN A 41 0.72 4.00 6.55
C GLN A 41 2.10 3.39 6.79
N GLY A 42 3.16 3.95 6.20
CA GLY A 42 4.54 3.49 6.36
C GLY A 42 5.03 3.71 7.79
N GLY A 43 5.24 4.98 8.16
CA GLY A 43 5.60 5.37 9.50
C GLY A 43 6.95 6.08 9.51
N ASN A 44 7.89 5.65 10.34
CA ASN A 44 9.24 6.21 10.35
C ASN A 44 10.20 5.24 9.63
N GLY A 45 10.85 5.68 8.57
CA GLY A 45 11.82 4.85 7.85
C GLY A 45 11.85 5.19 6.37
N TYR A 46 12.45 4.33 5.56
CA TYR A 46 12.39 4.43 4.11
C TYR A 46 11.38 3.43 3.57
N ASP A 47 10.13 3.87 3.49
CA ASP A 47 9.02 2.96 3.20
C ASP A 47 8.71 2.86 1.70
N THR A 48 8.17 1.71 1.29
CA THR A 48 7.64 1.49 -0.05
C THR A 48 6.18 1.05 0.03
N LEU A 49 5.27 1.87 -0.48
CA LEU A 49 3.82 1.66 -0.42
C LEU A 49 3.25 1.49 -1.84
N TYR A 50 2.57 0.37 -2.09
CA TYR A 50 1.83 0.11 -3.31
C TYR A 50 0.33 0.04 -3.03
N GLY A 51 -0.45 0.94 -3.61
CA GLY A 51 -1.92 0.91 -3.50
C GLY A 51 -2.56 -0.27 -4.23
N TYR A 52 -1.83 -0.90 -5.15
CA TYR A 52 -2.35 -1.97 -6.00
C TYR A 52 -1.54 -3.26 -5.83
N GLU A 53 -2.10 -4.37 -6.34
CA GLU A 53 -1.41 -5.66 -6.38
C GLU A 53 -0.17 -5.64 -7.31
N ILE A 54 1.01 -5.97 -6.77
CA ILE A 54 2.28 -5.98 -7.54
C ILE A 54 2.27 -7.07 -8.64
N ARG A 55 1.48 -8.14 -8.46
CA ARG A 55 1.41 -9.30 -9.38
C ARG A 55 0.06 -9.36 -10.09
N GLY A 56 -0.04 -8.59 -11.16
CA GLY A 56 -1.20 -8.55 -12.00
C GLY A 56 -1.71 -7.13 -12.01
N TYR A 57 -1.65 -6.49 -13.19
CA TYR A 57 -2.28 -5.20 -13.44
C TYR A 57 -3.81 -5.37 -13.45
N ALA A 58 -4.36 -5.85 -12.34
CA ALA A 58 -5.79 -5.90 -12.15
C ALA A 58 -6.23 -4.44 -12.07
N SER A 59 -6.87 -3.97 -13.14
CA SER A 59 -7.65 -2.76 -13.07
C SER A 59 -8.65 -2.94 -11.92
N ASP A 60 -8.57 -2.09 -10.91
CA ASP A 60 -9.60 -1.98 -9.89
C ASP A 60 -10.37 -0.66 -10.09
N PRO A 61 -11.25 -0.62 -11.12
CA PRO A 61 -11.91 0.63 -11.49
C PRO A 61 -12.81 1.11 -10.36
N GLY A 62 -12.43 2.22 -9.75
CA GLY A 62 -13.17 2.87 -8.66
C GLY A 62 -12.58 2.67 -7.28
N ALA A 63 -11.54 1.84 -7.13
CA ALA A 63 -10.73 1.81 -5.92
C ALA A 63 -9.95 3.12 -5.76
N ILE A 64 -9.94 3.65 -4.53
CA ILE A 64 -9.19 4.84 -4.17
C ILE A 64 -8.35 4.50 -2.95
N ASP A 65 -7.04 4.36 -3.15
CA ASP A 65 -6.10 4.08 -2.09
C ASP A 65 -5.61 5.37 -1.43
N THR A 66 -5.40 5.30 -0.12
CA THR A 66 -4.75 6.35 0.66
C THR A 66 -3.40 5.83 1.14
N LEU A 67 -2.33 6.49 0.68
CA LEU A 67 -0.95 6.14 1.04
C LEU A 67 -0.33 7.29 1.83
N GLU A 68 0.19 6.99 3.02
CA GLU A 68 0.91 7.91 3.88
C GLU A 68 2.29 7.32 4.18
N GLY A 69 3.36 7.92 3.65
CA GLY A 69 4.74 7.47 3.90
C GLY A 69 5.18 7.70 5.34
N GLY A 70 4.87 8.88 5.88
CA GLY A 70 5.30 9.28 7.21
C GLY A 70 6.64 10.04 7.17
N SER A 71 7.55 9.72 8.09
CA SER A 71 8.86 10.37 8.17
C SER A 71 9.92 9.56 7.41
N GLY A 72 10.57 10.17 6.44
CA GLY A 72 11.66 9.55 5.68
C GLY A 72 11.57 9.89 4.20
N ASN A 73 12.36 9.19 3.39
CA ASN A 73 12.27 9.31 1.93
C ASN A 73 11.52 8.10 1.39
N ASP A 74 10.21 8.22 1.29
CA ASP A 74 9.33 7.10 0.95
C ASP A 74 9.05 7.03 -0.55
N LEU A 75 8.75 5.83 -1.02
CA LEU A 75 8.23 5.56 -2.36
C LEU A 75 6.73 5.21 -2.26
N LEU A 76 5.87 6.10 -2.74
CA LEU A 76 4.42 5.87 -2.78
C LEU A 76 3.96 5.67 -4.21
N VAL A 77 3.39 4.49 -4.49
CA VAL A 77 2.82 4.13 -5.79
C VAL A 77 1.34 3.83 -5.61
N GLY A 78 0.52 4.88 -5.67
CA GLY A 78 -0.93 4.79 -5.41
C GLY A 78 -1.74 4.03 -6.46
N GLY A 79 -1.15 3.61 -7.58
CA GLY A 79 -1.90 3.02 -8.68
C GLY A 79 -2.88 4.00 -9.32
N ASN A 80 -3.62 3.55 -10.33
CA ASN A 80 -4.59 4.32 -11.12
C ASN A 80 -4.02 5.28 -12.17
N ASN A 81 -3.55 4.70 -13.28
CA ASN A 81 -3.81 5.21 -14.63
C ASN A 81 -3.64 4.07 -15.65
N TYR A 82 -4.53 3.06 -15.64
CA TYR A 82 -4.79 2.31 -16.87
C TYR A 82 -6.04 2.86 -17.53
N SER A 83 -5.88 3.96 -18.27
CA SER A 83 -6.78 4.30 -19.37
C SER A 83 -6.51 3.34 -20.53
N GLY A 84 -6.84 2.06 -20.35
CA GLY A 84 -6.88 1.08 -21.43
C GLY A 84 -8.11 1.32 -22.32
N GLY A 85 -8.09 2.41 -23.08
CA GLY A 85 -9.08 2.73 -24.10
C GLY A 85 -8.37 3.20 -25.35
N GLY A 86 -8.14 2.27 -26.28
CA GLY A 86 -7.51 2.47 -27.59
C GLY A 86 -7.27 1.14 -28.28
#